data_AF-A0A959CEN7-F1
#
_entry.id   AF-A0A959CEN7-F1
#
_cell.length_a   1.000
_cell.length_b   1.000
_cell.length_c   1.000
_cell.angle_alpha   90.00
_cell.angle_beta   90.00
_cell.angle_gamma   90.00
#
_symmetry.space_group_name_H-M   'P 1'
#
loop_
_entity.id
_entity.type
_entity.pdbx_description
1 polymer ?
#
loop_
_entity_poly.entity_id
_entity_poly.type
_entity_poly.pdbx_seq_one_letter_code
_entity_poly.pdbx_strand_id
1 'polypeptide(L)'
;MLNLAIPLPNIPGKQDIEIEMTMNGKRQKFHYRVEVYRWADCRMETDNRVDCVRGLVREYDDEWVVYHIGMPTDEYVPLTFIRKEDWAMQHQWLWAGKQKK
;
A
#
# COMPACT_ATOMS: atom_id res chain seq x y z
N MET A 1 -7.48 -16.97 6.27
CA MET A 1 -7.89 -15.56 6.24
C MET A 1 -8.94 -15.42 5.15
N LEU A 2 -10.05 -14.73 5.41
CA LEU A 2 -11.03 -14.41 4.38
C LEU A 2 -10.59 -13.09 3.73
N ASN A 3 -10.28 -13.12 2.44
CA ASN A 3 -9.80 -11.95 1.70
C ASN A 3 -10.79 -11.60 0.59
N LEU A 4 -11.14 -10.32 0.48
CA LEU A 4 -11.86 -9.77 -0.68
C LEU A 4 -10.83 -9.16 -1.63
N ALA A 5 -10.78 -9.64 -2.88
CA ALA A 5 -9.90 -9.11 -3.90
C ALA A 5 -10.68 -8.20 -4.86
N ILE A 6 -10.21 -6.96 -5.03
CA ILE A 6 -10.78 -6.00 -5.98
C ILE A 6 -9.77 -5.87 -7.12
N PRO A 7 -10.12 -6.27 -8.36
CA PRO A 7 -9.21 -6.12 -9.49
C PRO A 7 -9.00 -4.63 -9.79
N LEU A 8 -7.75 -4.21 -9.89
CA LEU A 8 -7.38 -2.84 -10.28
C LEU A 8 -7.03 -2.82 -11.77
N PRO A 9 -7.46 -1.79 -12.52
CA PRO A 9 -7.09 -1.65 -13.92
C PRO A 9 -5.58 -1.34 -14.05
N ASN A 10 -4.92 -1.98 -15.01
CA ASN A 10 -3.49 -1.78 -15.27
C ASN A 10 -3.27 -0.50 -16.10
N ILE A 11 -3.46 0.65 -15.47
CA ILE A 11 -3.28 1.98 -16.06
C ILE A 11 -1.86 2.48 -15.72
N PRO A 12 -1.08 3.01 -16.67
CA PRO A 12 0.24 3.57 -16.39
C PRO A 12 0.18 4.74 -15.41
N GLY A 13 1.18 4.84 -14.54
CA GLY A 13 1.36 5.96 -13.63
C GLY A 13 0.70 5.76 -12.26
N LYS A 14 0.57 6.87 -11.53
CA LYS A 14 0.01 6.91 -10.18
C LYS A 14 -1.51 6.69 -10.24
N GLN A 15 -2.01 5.83 -9.36
CA GLN A 15 -3.44 5.60 -9.20
C GLN A 15 -3.86 5.87 -7.75
N ASP A 16 -4.73 6.86 -7.55
CA ASP A 16 -5.40 7.08 -6.27
C ASP A 16 -6.70 6.26 -6.24
N ILE A 17 -6.89 5.47 -5.18
CA ILE A 17 -7.99 4.53 -5.04
C ILE A 17 -8.72 4.83 -3.73
N GLU A 18 -10.03 5.04 -3.83
CA GLU A 18 -10.91 5.24 -2.69
C GLU A 18 -11.86 4.04 -2.58
N ILE A 19 -11.86 3.38 -1.42
CA ILE A 19 -12.74 2.24 -1.13
C ILE A 19 -13.65 2.61 0.02
N GLU A 20 -14.95 2.74 -0.27
CA GLU A 20 -15.98 2.81 0.76
C GLU A 20 -16.66 1.44 0.90
N MET A 21 -16.48 0.79 2.05
CA MET A 21 -17.09 -0.51 2.33
C MET A 21 -18.08 -0.39 3.48
N THR A 22 -19.20 -1.11 3.39
CA THR A 22 -20.16 -1.23 4.49
C THR A 22 -20.28 -2.68 4.90
N MET A 23 -19.93 -2.99 6.16
CA MET A 23 -20.05 -4.32 6.75
C MET A 23 -21.01 -4.27 7.93
N ASN A 24 -22.12 -5.03 7.87
CA ASN A 24 -23.13 -5.07 8.94
C ASN A 24 -23.60 -3.67 9.37
N GLY A 25 -23.83 -2.78 8.40
CA GLY A 25 -24.25 -1.39 8.64
C GLY A 25 -23.15 -0.43 9.12
N LYS A 26 -21.92 -0.91 9.34
CA LYS A 26 -20.77 -0.06 9.66
C LYS A 26 -20.00 0.29 8.40
N ARG A 27 -20.02 1.57 8.05
CA ARG A 27 -19.31 2.14 6.91
C ARG A 27 -17.86 2.42 7.26
N GLN A 28 -16.94 2.13 6.35
CA GLN A 28 -15.52 2.48 6.41
C GLN A 28 -15.10 3.04 5.07
N LYS A 29 -14.18 3.98 5.12
CA LYS A 29 -13.57 4.59 3.96
C LYS A 29 -12.07 4.39 4.08
N PHE A 30 -11.44 3.91 3.02
CA PHE A 30 -10.00 3.69 2.94
C PHE A 30 -9.45 4.34 1.68
N HIS A 31 -8.28 4.94 1.80
CA HIS A 31 -7.55 5.59 0.73
C HIS A 31 -6.26 4.83 0.48
N TYR A 32 -6.17 4.28 -0.72
CA TYR A 32 -4.99 3.61 -1.21
C TYR A 32 -4.39 4.40 -2.36
N ARG A 33 -3.10 4.18 -2.57
CA ARG A 33 -2.40 4.71 -3.73
C ARG A 33 -1.45 3.68 -4.27
N VAL A 34 -1.52 3.42 -5.56
CA VAL A 34 -0.58 2.54 -6.26
C VAL A 34 0.41 3.40 -7.03
N GLU A 35 1.69 3.15 -6.79
CA GLU A 35 2.79 3.75 -7.54
C GLU A 35 3.65 2.66 -8.16
N VAL A 36 4.05 2.89 -9.41
CA VAL A 36 4.95 2.01 -10.15
C VAL A 36 6.31 2.69 -10.20
N TYR A 37 7.26 2.16 -9.43
CA TYR A 37 8.63 2.67 -9.38
C TYR A 37 9.53 1.90 -10.32
N ARG A 38 10.21 2.60 -11.23
CA ARG A 38 11.17 1.97 -12.13
C ARG A 38 12.52 1.87 -11.44
N TRP A 39 13.23 0.76 -11.63
CA TRP A 39 14.57 0.59 -11.07
C TRP A 39 15.57 1.59 -11.65
N ALA A 40 15.35 2.02 -12.89
CA ALA A 40 16.16 3.05 -13.54
C ALA A 40 16.09 4.43 -12.83
N ASP A 41 15.02 4.69 -12.07
CA ASP A 41 14.85 5.94 -11.31
C ASP A 41 15.53 5.87 -9.94
N CYS A 42 16.16 4.73 -9.61
CA CYS A 42 16.89 4.57 -8.37
C CYS A 42 18.16 5.42 -8.38
N ARG A 43 18.20 6.44 -7.52
CA ARG A 43 19.35 7.35 -7.40
C ARG A 43 20.48 6.80 -6.51
N MET A 44 20.29 5.62 -5.93
CA MET A 44 21.29 4.99 -5.07
C MET A 44 22.38 4.36 -5.94
N GLU A 45 23.64 4.57 -5.58
CA GLU A 45 24.81 3.96 -6.25
C GLU A 45 24.89 2.43 -6.08
N THR A 46 23.97 1.85 -5.31
CA THR A 46 23.94 0.42 -5.01
C THR A 46 22.97 -0.31 -5.95
N ASP A 47 23.40 -1.40 -6.56
CA ASP A 47 22.52 -2.35 -7.27
C ASP A 47 21.53 -3.10 -6.33
N ASN A 48 21.54 -2.77 -5.04
CA ASN A 48 20.65 -3.37 -4.06
C ASN A 48 19.23 -2.78 -4.13
N ARG A 49 18.32 -3.51 -4.80
CA ARG A 49 16.90 -3.16 -4.90
C ARG A 49 16.21 -2.95 -3.54
N VAL A 50 16.65 -3.62 -2.47
CA VAL A 50 16.07 -3.44 -1.14
C VAL A 50 16.38 -2.05 -0.60
N ASP A 51 17.62 -1.59 -0.76
CA ASP A 51 18.03 -0.26 -0.31
C ASP A 51 17.37 0.82 -1.16
N CYS A 52 17.16 0.55 -2.44
CA CYS A 52 16.35 1.40 -3.31
C CYS A 52 14.93 1.59 -2.78
N VAL A 53 14.20 0.49 -2.50
CA VAL A 53 12.83 0.56 -1.98
C VAL A 53 12.80 1.25 -0.63
N ARG A 54 13.78 0.99 0.26
CA ARG A 54 13.88 1.71 1.54
C ARG A 54 14.03 3.22 1.36
N GLY A 55 14.87 3.65 0.42
CA GLY A 55 15.05 5.06 0.08
C GLY A 55 13.75 5.68 -0.42
N LEU A 56 13.12 5.05 -1.42
CA LEU A 56 11.84 5.50 -1.98
C LEU A 56 10.76 5.66 -0.92
N VAL A 57 10.60 4.67 -0.05
CA VAL A 57 9.59 4.69 1.03
C VAL A 57 9.89 5.78 2.06
N ARG A 58 11.17 6.05 2.35
CA ARG A 58 11.58 7.08 3.31
C ARG A 58 11.33 8.50 2.79
N GLU A 59 11.47 8.71 1.49
CA GLU A 59 11.34 10.04 0.85
C GLU A 59 9.92 10.36 0.40
N TYR A 60 8.98 9.42 0.54
CA TYR A 60 7.67 9.49 -0.11
C TYR A 60 6.74 10.58 0.42
N ASP A 61 6.00 10.31 1.49
CA ASP A 61 5.03 11.23 2.10
C ASP A 61 4.72 10.71 3.51
N ASP A 62 4.80 11.61 4.51
CA ASP A 62 4.62 11.27 5.91
C ASP A 62 3.16 10.93 6.28
N GLU A 63 2.17 11.14 5.42
CA GLU A 63 0.79 10.69 5.67
C GLU A 63 0.53 9.25 5.21
N TRP A 64 1.45 8.66 4.46
CA TRP A 64 1.26 7.36 3.82
C TRP A 64 2.19 6.30 4.41
N VAL A 65 1.74 5.04 4.39
CA VAL A 65 2.56 3.88 4.77
C VAL A 65 2.41 2.79 3.73
N VAL A 66 3.48 2.01 3.55
CA VAL A 66 3.46 0.86 2.62
C VAL A 66 2.48 -0.18 3.14
N TYR A 67 1.42 -0.41 2.37
CA TYR A 67 0.43 -1.45 2.60
C TYR A 67 0.87 -2.78 2.00
N HIS A 68 1.38 -2.74 0.76
CA HIS A 68 1.77 -3.93 0.02
C HIS A 68 2.88 -3.60 -0.98
N ILE A 69 3.89 -4.46 -1.06
CA ILE A 69 4.89 -4.48 -2.12
C ILE A 69 4.46 -5.58 -3.07
N GLY A 70 4.09 -5.21 -4.29
CA GLY A 70 3.71 -6.21 -5.30
C GLY A 70 4.94 -6.89 -5.89
N MET A 71 4.70 -7.81 -6.84
CA MET A 71 5.78 -8.59 -7.44
C MET A 71 6.70 -7.69 -8.28
N PRO A 72 8.01 -7.64 -7.99
CA PRO A 72 8.95 -6.87 -8.79
C PRO A 72 9.18 -7.56 -10.14
N THR A 73 9.44 -6.74 -11.16
CA THR A 73 9.94 -7.17 -12.47
C THR A 73 11.41 -6.75 -12.61
N ASP A 74 11.99 -6.99 -13.78
CA ASP A 74 13.32 -6.48 -14.10
C ASP A 74 13.35 -4.97 -14.34
N GLU A 75 12.19 -4.34 -14.54
CA GLU A 75 12.08 -2.91 -14.87
C GLU A 75 11.51 -2.07 -13.72
N TYR A 76 10.59 -2.63 -12.93
CA TYR A 76 9.86 -1.88 -11.92
C TYR A 76 9.39 -2.73 -10.73
N VAL A 77 8.97 -2.04 -9.67
CA VAL A 77 8.20 -2.61 -8.56
C VAL A 77 6.96 -1.77 -8.28
N PRO A 78 5.78 -2.39 -8.18
CA PRO A 78 4.57 -1.70 -7.73
C PRO A 78 4.53 -1.63 -6.20
N LEU A 79 4.34 -0.43 -5.65
CA LEU A 79 4.11 -0.20 -4.23
C LEU A 79 2.68 0.30 -4.03
N THR A 80 1.96 -0.33 -3.11
CA THR A 80 0.66 0.14 -2.65
C THR A 80 0.84 0.80 -1.29
N PHE A 81 0.38 2.04 -1.18
CA PHE A 81 0.33 2.80 0.05
C PHE A 81 -1.09 2.91 0.55
N ILE A 82 -1.23 3.09 1.86
CA ILE A 82 -2.48 3.42 2.54
C ILE A 82 -2.23 4.66 3.42
N ARG A 83 -3.23 5.51 3.63
CA ARG A 83 -3.09 6.60 4.61
C ARG A 83 -2.91 6.04 6.03
N LYS A 84 -2.08 6.69 6.84
CA LYS A 84 -1.77 6.26 8.21
C LYS A 84 -3.02 6.09 9.08
N GLU A 85 -3.98 6.99 8.97
CA GLU A 85 -5.24 6.93 9.71
C GLU A 85 -6.08 5.69 9.32
N ASP A 86 -6.16 5.42 8.03
CA ASP A 86 -6.90 4.28 7.47
C ASP A 86 -6.28 2.95 7.89
N TRP A 87 -4.94 2.87 7.90
CA TRP A 87 -4.20 1.71 8.40
C TRP A 87 -4.46 1.43 9.88
N ALA A 88 -4.43 2.48 10.72
CA ALA A 88 -4.71 2.36 12.15
C ALA A 88 -6.14 1.87 12.40
N MET A 89 -7.11 2.44 11.69
CA MET A 89 -8.53 2.03 11.77
C MET A 89 -8.71 0.58 11.33
N GLN A 90 -8.11 0.18 10.21
CA GLN A 90 -8.16 -1.20 9.70
C GLN A 90 -7.54 -2.19 10.70
N HIS A 91 -6.40 -1.85 11.32
CA HIS A 91 -5.76 -2.69 12.34
C HIS A 91 -6.65 -2.84 13.57
N GLN A 92 -7.21 -1.74 14.06
CA GLN A 92 -8.15 -1.79 15.17
C GLN A 92 -9.32 -2.72 14.84
N TRP A 93 -9.90 -2.60 13.65
CA TRP A 93 -11.02 -3.45 13.22
C TRP A 93 -10.65 -4.94 13.10
N LEU A 94 -9.52 -5.26 12.49
CA LEU A 94 -9.08 -6.64 12.29
C LEU A 94 -8.67 -7.33 13.60
N TRP A 95 -8.13 -6.57 14.55
CA TRP A 95 -7.52 -7.13 15.77
C TRP A 95 -8.32 -6.88 17.06
N ALA A 96 -9.35 -6.01 17.06
CA ALA A 96 -10.20 -5.74 18.22
C ALA A 96 -10.89 -7.00 18.79
N GLY A 97 -11.09 -8.04 17.98
CA GLY A 97 -11.71 -9.30 18.42
C GLY A 97 -10.78 -10.29 19.15
N LYS A 98 -9.46 -10.06 19.17
CA LYS A 98 -8.49 -11.04 19.73
C LYS A 98 -8.07 -10.79 21.19
N GLN A 99 -8.61 -9.77 21.85
CA GLN A 99 -8.22 -9.33 23.20
C GLN A 99 -9.03 -9.97 24.36
N LYS A 100 -9.76 -11.06 24.12
CA LYS A 100 -10.37 -11.85 25.21
C LYS A 100 -9.90 -13.29 25.16
N LYS A 101 -8.83 -13.59 25.89
CA LYS A 101 -8.53 -14.91 26.44
C LYS A 101 -8.12 -14.74 27.88
#